data_AF-A0A545BBA8-F1
#
_entry.id   AF-A0A545BBA8-F1
#
_cell.length_a   1.000
_cell.length_b   1.000
_cell.length_c   1.000
_cell.angle_alpha   90.00
_cell.angle_beta   90.00
_cell.angle_gamma   90.00
#
_symmetry.space_group_name_H-M   'P 1'
#
loop_
_entity.id
_entity.type
_entity.pdbx_description
1 polymer ?
#
loop_
_entity_poly.entity_id
_entity_poly.type
_entity_poly.pdbx_seq_one_letter_code
_entity_poly.pdbx_strand_id
1 'polypeptide(L)'
;MSNKPNPFIRCTVVTSLSLCLWATGCTNGSGTSPQTSPPTSTVQPTPPTESAPTTAAATSTSAAPSPSAWPDVVADVQPGVGQLSVTTCESWRTGTGFLIEPDLVVTAAHVVQDATSISVAFGRTSVNATVVGTNDVADIALVRTDRPIQGHQFQLRSSEPPVGTDVAALGFPLSRPFTFTKGTVSALDTEQDIGDRVLRNLIQTDTAINHGNSGGPLITQDGQVAGIVVTIEFDEYTRAEGIAYAVTAPRVAAAVNEWKSRSTPVAFKDCGNAPAPGSGFFPFTVSADHDQARSVGQSLLLHGQGINRAAYTAAFKLLTPELQATFGDASTWSKDLGSSYWTKAEVIDVTGTPSADDLNADVNLQTIQNAADAYRGTGQTCSNWKIRYSMHWDGTHWLIAGTSLPFGDPTAC
;
A
#
# COMPACT_ATOMS: atom_id res chain seq x y z
N MET A 1 12.59 21.21 -63.41
CA MET A 1 14.00 21.62 -63.65
C MET A 1 14.55 22.02 -62.28
N SER A 2 15.33 21.16 -61.62
CA SER A 2 16.81 21.08 -61.74
C SER A 2 17.45 22.31 -61.08
N ASN A 3 18.40 22.28 -60.14
CA ASN A 3 19.36 21.26 -59.73
C ASN A 3 20.06 21.72 -58.42
N LYS A 4 20.54 20.78 -57.59
CA LYS A 4 21.64 20.93 -56.58
C LYS A 4 23.01 21.19 -57.31
N PRO A 5 24.20 21.50 -56.69
CA PRO A 5 24.76 20.89 -55.45
C PRO A 5 25.82 21.65 -54.58
N ASN A 6 26.23 20.94 -53.50
CA ASN A 6 27.34 21.00 -52.51
C ASN A 6 28.75 21.51 -52.93
N PRO A 7 29.66 21.76 -51.95
CA PRO A 7 30.70 20.78 -51.55
C PRO A 7 30.97 20.69 -50.01
N PHE A 8 30.96 19.49 -49.41
CA PHE A 8 32.11 18.66 -48.95
C PHE A 8 32.86 19.14 -47.69
N ILE A 9 32.90 18.29 -46.65
CA ILE A 9 34.12 17.68 -46.07
C ILE A 9 33.70 16.40 -45.30
N ARG A 10 34.34 15.28 -45.66
CA ARG A 10 34.28 13.98 -44.98
C ARG A 10 35.57 13.81 -44.17
N CYS A 11 35.48 13.24 -42.98
CA CYS A 11 36.58 12.48 -42.38
C CYS A 11 36.04 11.14 -41.87
N THR A 12 36.58 10.09 -42.46
CA THR A 12 36.38 8.67 -42.12
C THR A 12 37.72 8.15 -41.63
N VAL A 13 37.78 7.49 -40.46
CA VAL A 13 38.89 6.60 -40.05
C VAL A 13 38.25 5.48 -39.20
N VAL A 14 37.93 4.34 -39.80
CA VAL A 14 38.74 3.09 -39.94
C VAL A 14 38.76 2.24 -38.65
N THR A 15 38.05 1.13 -38.74
CA THR A 15 38.16 -0.09 -37.92
C THR A 15 39.46 -0.84 -38.21
N SER A 16 40.20 -1.23 -37.16
CA SER A 16 41.29 -2.20 -37.26
C SER A 16 41.28 -3.16 -36.07
N LEU A 17 41.07 -4.42 -36.41
CA LEU A 17 41.27 -5.65 -35.63
C LEU A 17 42.74 -5.76 -35.15
N SER A 18 43.00 -6.21 -33.92
CA SER A 18 44.27 -6.87 -33.57
C SER A 18 44.13 -7.74 -32.32
N LEU A 19 44.13 -9.04 -32.59
CA LEU A 19 44.29 -10.16 -31.67
C LEU A 19 45.80 -10.42 -31.49
N CYS A 20 46.29 -10.67 -30.27
CA CYS A 20 47.53 -11.44 -30.06
C CYS A 20 47.62 -12.02 -28.64
N LEU A 21 47.57 -13.36 -28.58
CA LEU A 21 47.93 -14.24 -27.47
C LEU A 21 49.46 -14.22 -27.23
N TRP A 22 49.90 -14.45 -25.99
CA TRP A 22 50.95 -15.39 -25.49
C TRP A 22 50.76 -15.45 -23.96
N ALA A 23 50.31 -16.51 -23.27
CA ALA A 23 50.77 -17.89 -23.09
C ALA A 23 51.93 -18.07 -22.08
N THR A 24 51.81 -19.15 -21.27
CA THR A 24 52.77 -19.81 -20.34
C THR A 24 52.85 -19.24 -18.90
N GLY A 25 52.70 -19.97 -17.79
CA GLY A 25 52.57 -21.41 -17.51
C GLY A 25 53.75 -21.98 -16.70
N CYS A 26 53.45 -22.65 -15.56
CA CYS A 26 54.26 -23.61 -14.76
C CYS A 26 55.34 -23.05 -13.80
N THR A 27 55.70 -23.58 -12.60
CA THR A 27 55.38 -24.80 -11.81
C THR A 27 56.03 -24.75 -10.41
N ASN A 28 55.43 -25.49 -9.45
CA ASN A 28 55.93 -26.24 -8.26
C ASN A 28 57.19 -25.86 -7.46
N GLY A 29 57.05 -25.93 -6.12
CA GLY A 29 58.14 -26.12 -5.15
C GLY A 29 57.64 -26.50 -3.75
N SER A 30 57.83 -27.77 -3.40
CA SER A 30 57.48 -28.47 -2.15
C SER A 30 58.32 -28.10 -0.93
N GLY A 31 57.74 -28.16 0.28
CA GLY A 31 58.46 -28.13 1.56
C GLY A 31 57.63 -28.71 2.71
N THR A 32 58.14 -29.77 3.32
CA THR A 32 57.53 -30.72 4.28
C THR A 32 57.44 -30.23 5.74
N SER A 33 56.53 -30.88 6.48
CA SER A 33 56.10 -30.73 7.90
C SER A 33 57.20 -30.95 8.97
N PRO A 34 56.97 -30.69 10.28
CA PRO A 34 56.26 -31.68 11.12
C PRO A 34 55.31 -31.13 12.23
N GLN A 35 54.42 -32.05 12.63
CA GLN A 35 53.49 -32.08 13.77
C GLN A 35 54.07 -31.65 15.13
N THR A 36 53.19 -31.20 16.04
CA THR A 36 53.01 -31.78 17.39
C THR A 36 51.79 -31.18 18.13
N SER A 37 50.96 -32.06 18.68
CA SER A 37 50.06 -31.86 19.86
C SER A 37 50.47 -32.92 20.90
N PRO A 38 49.92 -33.06 22.13
CA PRO A 38 48.98 -32.26 22.95
C PRO A 38 49.58 -32.05 24.40
N PRO A 39 48.91 -32.02 25.60
CA PRO A 39 47.82 -32.87 26.08
C PRO A 39 46.66 -32.21 26.85
N THR A 40 45.59 -32.99 26.90
CA THR A 40 44.40 -32.98 27.76
C THR A 40 44.74 -33.06 29.25
N SER A 41 44.03 -32.29 30.10
CA SER A 41 43.99 -32.51 31.55
C SER A 41 42.55 -32.58 32.03
N THR A 42 42.11 -33.80 32.28
CA THR A 42 40.97 -34.18 33.13
C THR A 42 41.34 -33.95 34.60
N VAL A 43 40.55 -33.17 35.32
CA VAL A 43 40.51 -33.20 36.80
C VAL A 43 39.05 -33.17 37.26
N GLN A 44 38.62 -34.29 37.82
CA GLN A 44 37.43 -34.45 38.64
C GLN A 44 37.70 -33.92 40.05
N PRO A 45 36.70 -33.32 40.71
CA PRO A 45 36.54 -33.59 42.14
C PRO A 45 35.10 -33.91 42.54
N THR A 46 34.97 -34.81 43.51
CA THR A 46 33.77 -35.04 44.33
C THR A 46 34.23 -35.00 45.81
N PRO A 47 33.32 -34.84 46.78
CA PRO A 47 33.04 -33.61 47.53
C PRO A 47 33.59 -33.64 48.97
N PRO A 48 33.44 -32.55 49.74
CA PRO A 48 33.23 -32.66 51.17
C PRO A 48 31.80 -32.24 51.55
N THR A 49 31.17 -33.10 52.33
CA THR A 49 29.95 -32.86 53.11
C THR A 49 30.30 -31.99 54.32
N GLU A 50 29.71 -30.81 54.47
CA GLU A 50 29.48 -30.21 55.79
C GLU A 50 28.24 -29.27 55.80
N SER A 51 27.57 -29.31 56.95
CA SER A 51 26.19 -28.95 57.30
C SER A 51 25.74 -27.47 57.14
N ALA A 52 24.41 -27.32 56.97
CA ALA A 52 23.56 -26.13 56.94
C ALA A 52 23.54 -25.30 58.27
N PRO A 53 22.71 -24.24 58.48
CA PRO A 53 21.72 -23.57 57.60
C PRO A 53 21.73 -22.02 57.67
N THR A 54 21.25 -21.33 56.62
CA THR A 54 20.66 -19.99 56.79
C THR A 54 19.46 -19.82 55.85
N THR A 55 18.31 -19.65 56.50
CA THR A 55 17.03 -19.22 55.97
C THR A 55 17.16 -17.96 55.11
N ALA A 56 16.83 -18.06 53.83
CA ALA A 56 16.35 -16.92 53.05
C ALA A 56 15.10 -17.39 52.31
N ALA A 57 13.94 -16.93 52.81
CA ALA A 57 12.67 -17.09 52.13
C ALA A 57 12.79 -16.52 50.72
N ALA A 58 12.61 -17.37 49.71
CA ALA A 58 12.47 -16.92 48.33
C ALA A 58 11.16 -16.12 48.23
N THR A 59 11.28 -14.81 48.26
CA THR A 59 10.22 -13.92 47.78
C THR A 59 10.03 -14.21 46.31
N SER A 60 8.90 -14.83 45.96
CA SER A 60 8.43 -14.94 44.59
C SER A 60 8.10 -13.55 44.07
N THR A 61 9.11 -12.84 43.56
CA THR A 61 8.89 -11.66 42.72
C THR A 61 8.17 -12.14 41.48
N SER A 62 6.90 -11.79 41.35
CA SER A 62 6.13 -11.90 40.12
C SER A 62 6.95 -11.23 39.01
N ALA A 63 7.58 -12.02 38.15
CA ALA A 63 8.26 -11.49 36.97
C ALA A 63 7.19 -10.74 36.16
N ALA A 64 7.42 -9.45 35.91
CA ALA A 64 6.64 -8.73 34.91
C ALA A 64 6.69 -9.54 33.61
N PRO A 65 5.57 -9.69 32.89
CA PRO A 65 5.58 -10.40 31.61
C PRO A 65 6.65 -9.77 30.72
N SER A 66 7.53 -10.62 30.15
CA SER A 66 8.50 -10.15 29.16
C SER A 66 7.75 -9.51 28.00
N PRO A 67 8.24 -8.38 27.45
CA PRO A 67 7.57 -7.73 26.33
C PRO A 67 7.40 -8.73 25.19
N SER A 68 6.19 -8.77 24.62
CA SER A 68 5.86 -9.63 23.48
C SER A 68 6.84 -9.37 22.34
N ALA A 69 7.29 -10.43 21.66
CA ALA A 69 8.14 -10.28 20.50
C ALA A 69 7.35 -9.66 19.35
N TRP A 70 7.96 -8.73 18.60
CA TRP A 70 7.30 -8.05 17.48
C TRP A 70 6.62 -8.98 16.48
N PRO A 71 7.18 -10.15 16.09
CA PRO A 71 6.49 -11.07 15.18
C PRO A 71 5.11 -11.51 15.69
N ASP A 72 4.98 -11.78 17.00
CA ASP A 72 3.72 -12.23 17.60
C ASP A 72 2.71 -11.09 17.66
N VAL A 73 3.17 -9.88 18.04
CA VAL A 73 2.35 -8.66 18.05
C VAL A 73 1.82 -8.38 16.64
N VAL A 74 2.69 -8.40 15.63
CA VAL A 74 2.31 -8.13 14.23
C VAL A 74 1.33 -9.18 13.72
N ALA A 75 1.57 -10.46 14.00
CA ALA A 75 0.67 -11.54 13.59
C ALA A 75 -0.74 -11.37 14.19
N ASP A 76 -0.84 -10.88 15.43
CA ASP A 76 -2.12 -10.63 16.10
C ASP A 76 -2.85 -9.40 15.52
N VAL A 77 -2.13 -8.29 15.30
CA VAL A 77 -2.77 -7.01 14.95
C VAL A 77 -2.95 -6.79 13.44
N GLN A 78 -2.15 -7.42 12.58
CA GLN A 78 -2.19 -7.24 11.12
C GLN A 78 -3.58 -7.43 10.51
N PRO A 79 -4.43 -8.40 10.92
CA PRO A 79 -5.79 -8.54 10.40
C PRO A 79 -6.67 -7.30 10.60
N GLY A 80 -6.33 -6.43 11.56
CA GLY A 80 -7.02 -5.16 11.81
C GLY A 80 -6.57 -3.98 10.95
N VAL A 81 -5.54 -4.15 10.11
CA VAL A 81 -4.95 -3.08 9.29
C VAL A 81 -5.44 -3.21 7.84
N GLY A 82 -6.09 -2.17 7.33
CA GLY A 82 -6.72 -2.13 6.02
C GLY A 82 -6.02 -1.19 5.04
N GLN A 83 -5.96 -1.59 3.77
CA GLN A 83 -5.46 -0.74 2.68
C GLN A 83 -6.62 0.09 2.10
N LEU A 84 -6.49 1.41 2.11
CA LEU A 84 -7.48 2.31 1.52
C LEU A 84 -7.17 2.58 0.06
N SER A 85 -8.22 2.56 -0.76
CA SER A 85 -8.24 3.00 -2.15
C SER A 85 -9.35 4.02 -2.29
N VAL A 86 -8.99 5.28 -2.50
CA VAL A 86 -9.89 6.42 -2.54
C VAL A 86 -9.88 7.01 -3.95
N THR A 87 -11.07 7.19 -4.51
CA THR A 87 -11.24 7.90 -5.79
C THR A 87 -11.64 9.33 -5.49
N THR A 88 -11.07 10.29 -6.20
CA THR A 88 -11.52 11.69 -6.23
C THR A 88 -11.90 12.05 -7.67
N CYS A 89 -12.47 13.23 -7.93
CA CYS A 89 -12.89 13.59 -9.29
C CYS A 89 -11.73 13.66 -10.29
N GLU A 90 -10.59 14.18 -9.84
CA GLU A 90 -9.42 14.44 -10.68
C GLU A 90 -8.32 13.39 -10.51
N SER A 91 -8.37 12.60 -9.44
CA SER A 91 -7.28 11.73 -9.04
C SER A 91 -7.75 10.54 -8.18
N TRP A 92 -6.79 9.85 -7.58
CA TRP A 92 -6.94 8.70 -6.72
C TRP A 92 -5.90 8.84 -5.60
N ARG A 93 -6.20 8.25 -4.43
CA ARG A 93 -5.31 8.23 -3.28
C ARG A 93 -5.29 6.83 -2.69
N THR A 94 -4.15 6.46 -2.14
CA THR A 94 -3.97 5.22 -1.39
C THR A 94 -3.45 5.54 0.00
N GLY A 95 -3.88 4.78 0.98
CA GLY A 95 -3.43 4.95 2.35
C GLY A 95 -3.64 3.70 3.18
N THR A 96 -3.41 3.84 4.47
CA THR A 96 -3.64 2.80 5.46
C THR A 96 -4.71 3.26 6.44
N GLY A 97 -5.45 2.32 7.01
CA GLY A 97 -6.31 2.55 8.16
C GLY A 97 -6.34 1.33 9.07
N PHE A 98 -6.93 1.47 10.24
CA PHE A 98 -7.02 0.37 11.21
C PHE A 98 -8.35 0.35 11.94
N LEU A 99 -8.81 -0.86 12.29
CA LEU A 99 -10.07 -1.08 12.98
C LEU A 99 -9.98 -0.64 14.44
N ILE A 100 -10.96 0.12 14.90
CA ILE A 100 -11.17 0.43 16.33
C ILE A 100 -12.46 -0.22 16.87
N GLU A 101 -13.40 -0.54 15.98
CA GLU A 101 -14.61 -1.33 16.21
C GLU A 101 -14.84 -2.18 14.94
N PRO A 102 -15.75 -3.19 14.94
CA PRO A 102 -15.91 -4.10 13.81
C PRO A 102 -16.16 -3.43 12.45
N ASP A 103 -16.77 -2.24 12.41
CA ASP A 103 -17.07 -1.50 11.19
C ASP A 103 -16.44 -0.11 11.14
N LEU A 104 -15.63 0.27 12.14
CA LEU A 104 -15.03 1.60 12.24
C LEU A 104 -13.52 1.55 12.03
N VAL A 105 -13.06 2.32 11.04
CA VAL A 105 -11.67 2.40 10.63
C VAL A 105 -11.17 3.83 10.80
N VAL A 106 -10.08 3.98 11.55
CA VAL A 106 -9.35 5.24 11.65
C VAL A 106 -8.35 5.35 10.50
N THR A 107 -8.21 6.55 9.92
CA THR A 107 -7.21 6.86 8.88
C THR A 107 -6.85 8.36 8.95
N ALA A 108 -6.04 8.85 8.01
CA ALA A 108 -5.69 10.26 7.91
C ALA A 108 -6.71 11.04 7.07
N ALA A 109 -6.97 12.31 7.42
CA ALA A 109 -7.96 13.13 6.73
C ALA A 109 -7.60 13.37 5.25
N HIS A 110 -6.33 13.65 4.95
CA HIS A 110 -5.87 13.86 3.57
C HIS A 110 -6.01 12.62 2.68
N VAL A 111 -6.11 11.41 3.25
CA VAL A 111 -6.35 10.18 2.47
C VAL A 111 -7.76 10.17 1.89
N VAL A 112 -8.74 10.65 2.67
CA VAL A 112 -10.18 10.62 2.31
C VAL A 112 -10.70 11.98 1.83
N GLN A 113 -9.84 12.98 1.74
CA GLN A 113 -10.19 14.31 1.26
C GLN A 113 -10.73 14.27 -0.17
N ASP A 114 -11.84 14.97 -0.40
CA ASP A 114 -12.55 15.04 -1.69
C ASP A 114 -12.93 13.67 -2.29
N ALA A 115 -13.07 12.65 -1.43
CA ALA A 115 -13.44 11.31 -1.85
C ALA A 115 -14.80 11.32 -2.56
N THR A 116 -14.87 10.59 -3.66
CA THR A 116 -16.10 10.24 -4.37
C THR A 116 -16.51 8.80 -4.04
N SER A 117 -15.54 7.95 -3.70
CA SER A 117 -15.71 6.61 -3.13
C SER A 117 -14.49 6.21 -2.31
N ILE A 118 -14.71 5.33 -1.32
CA ILE A 118 -13.66 4.74 -0.49
C ILE A 118 -13.84 3.22 -0.50
N SER A 119 -12.80 2.50 -0.87
CA SER A 119 -12.71 1.04 -0.70
C SER A 119 -11.63 0.72 0.32
N VAL A 120 -11.92 -0.18 1.25
CA VAL A 120 -10.95 -0.66 2.25
C VAL A 120 -10.72 -2.16 2.04
N ALA A 121 -9.47 -2.57 1.84
CA ALA A 121 -9.11 -3.96 1.67
C ALA A 121 -8.50 -4.54 2.96
N PHE A 122 -9.12 -5.59 3.49
CA PHE A 122 -8.57 -6.41 4.57
C PHE A 122 -8.21 -7.77 3.97
N GLY A 123 -6.91 -8.02 3.78
CA GLY A 123 -6.45 -9.22 3.09
C GLY A 123 -6.71 -9.18 1.58
N ARG A 124 -7.61 -10.04 1.06
CA ARG A 124 -7.90 -10.19 -0.38
C ARG A 124 -9.23 -9.57 -0.83
N THR A 125 -10.02 -9.06 0.11
CA THR A 125 -11.37 -8.58 -0.16
C THR A 125 -11.48 -7.10 0.16
N SER A 126 -12.03 -6.34 -0.79
CA SER A 126 -12.35 -4.93 -0.61
C SER A 126 -13.80 -4.76 -0.14
N VAL A 127 -14.03 -3.79 0.73
CA VAL A 127 -15.35 -3.38 1.21
C VAL A 127 -15.57 -1.90 0.95
N ASN A 128 -16.82 -1.50 0.76
CA ASN A 128 -17.16 -0.09 0.64
C ASN A 128 -17.05 0.59 2.01
N ALA A 129 -16.68 1.87 2.02
CA ALA A 129 -16.71 2.67 3.23
C ALA A 129 -17.26 4.08 2.98
N THR A 130 -17.76 4.70 4.04
CA THR A 130 -18.25 6.08 4.05
C THR A 130 -17.55 6.87 5.15
N VAL A 131 -17.40 8.19 4.98
CA VAL A 131 -16.76 9.02 6.01
C VAL A 131 -17.76 9.34 7.11
N VAL A 132 -17.43 9.03 8.36
CA VAL A 132 -18.25 9.37 9.55
C VAL A 132 -17.88 10.76 10.07
N GLY A 133 -16.59 11.09 10.03
CA GLY A 133 -16.07 12.39 10.43
C GLY A 133 -14.64 12.60 9.95
N THR A 134 -14.29 13.86 9.78
CA THR A 134 -12.94 14.31 9.43
C THR A 134 -12.58 15.54 10.24
N ASN A 135 -11.30 15.68 10.56
CA ASN A 135 -10.70 16.87 11.13
C ASN A 135 -9.44 17.16 10.32
N ASP A 136 -9.58 18.05 9.33
CA ASP A 136 -8.50 18.36 8.41
C ASP A 136 -7.33 19.02 9.18
N VAL A 137 -7.60 19.89 10.17
CA VAL A 137 -6.55 20.54 10.97
C VAL A 137 -5.70 19.54 11.75
N ALA A 138 -6.32 18.48 12.27
CA ALA A 138 -5.62 17.42 13.00
C ALA A 138 -5.15 16.26 12.10
N ASP A 139 -5.54 16.26 10.83
CA ASP A 139 -5.35 15.18 9.86
C ASP A 139 -5.91 13.81 10.28
N ILE A 140 -7.08 13.80 10.93
CA ILE A 140 -7.74 12.57 11.41
C ILE A 140 -9.05 12.36 10.66
N ALA A 141 -9.30 11.13 10.21
CA ALA A 141 -10.61 10.72 9.70
C ALA A 141 -11.07 9.40 10.33
N LEU A 142 -12.39 9.28 10.45
CA LEU A 142 -13.07 8.04 10.82
C LEU A 142 -13.98 7.65 9.65
N VAL A 143 -13.78 6.44 9.13
CA VAL A 143 -14.63 5.87 8.09
C VAL A 143 -15.36 4.64 8.63
N ARG A 144 -16.55 4.37 8.09
CA ARG A 144 -17.37 3.21 8.43
C ARG A 144 -17.50 2.30 7.22
N THR A 145 -17.16 1.04 7.39
CA THR A 145 -17.36 0.02 6.35
C THR A 145 -18.84 -0.37 6.26
N ASP A 146 -19.27 -0.78 5.07
CA ASP A 146 -20.67 -1.20 4.82
C ASP A 146 -21.07 -2.50 5.53
N ARG A 147 -20.08 -3.24 6.04
CA ARG A 147 -20.24 -4.44 6.85
C ARG A 147 -19.15 -4.56 7.90
N PRO A 148 -19.41 -5.28 9.01
CA PRO A 148 -18.37 -5.63 9.97
C PRO A 148 -17.23 -6.44 9.33
N ILE A 149 -16.02 -6.19 9.81
CA ILE A 149 -14.78 -6.84 9.41
C ILE A 149 -14.28 -7.69 10.57
N GLN A 150 -13.88 -8.92 10.25
CA GLN A 150 -13.19 -9.77 11.21
C GLN A 150 -11.71 -9.41 11.21
N GLY A 151 -11.27 -8.77 12.29
CA GLY A 151 -9.87 -8.35 12.48
C GLY A 151 -9.63 -7.86 13.90
N HIS A 152 -8.35 -7.62 14.23
CA HIS A 152 -7.97 -7.05 15.52
C HIS A 152 -8.54 -5.63 15.66
N GLN A 153 -9.15 -5.34 16.80
CA GLN A 153 -9.67 -4.01 17.14
C GLN A 153 -8.64 -3.31 18.02
N PHE A 154 -8.01 -2.28 17.47
CA PHE A 154 -6.93 -1.57 18.13
C PHE A 154 -7.44 -0.76 19.31
N GLN A 155 -6.69 -0.81 20.41
CA GLN A 155 -6.87 0.09 21.54
C GLN A 155 -5.97 1.31 21.36
N LEU A 156 -6.55 2.50 21.50
CA LEU A 156 -5.80 3.76 21.52
C LEU A 156 -5.18 3.96 22.90
N ARG A 157 -3.90 4.31 22.96
CA ARG A 157 -3.25 4.68 24.23
C ARG A 157 -3.91 5.94 24.81
N SER A 158 -4.02 5.98 26.14
CA SER A 158 -4.54 7.14 26.87
C SER A 158 -3.55 8.30 26.97
N SER A 159 -2.27 8.06 26.70
CA SER A 159 -1.20 9.06 26.73
C SER A 159 -0.09 8.74 25.73
N GLU A 160 0.67 9.75 25.37
CA GLU A 160 1.88 9.63 24.55
C GLU A 160 2.90 8.70 25.22
N PRO A 161 3.54 7.80 24.45
CA PRO A 161 4.68 7.04 24.95
C PRO A 161 5.91 7.96 25.18
N PRO A 162 6.73 7.73 26.22
CA PRO A 162 7.96 8.49 26.43
C PRO A 162 8.95 8.41 25.26
N VAL A 163 9.80 9.43 25.11
CA VAL A 163 10.94 9.41 24.19
C VAL A 163 11.83 8.18 24.47
N GLY A 164 12.27 7.51 23.40
CA GLY A 164 13.01 6.24 23.44
C GLY A 164 12.13 4.98 23.50
N THR A 165 10.81 5.11 23.56
CA THR A 165 9.91 3.95 23.49
C THR A 165 9.96 3.31 22.12
N ASP A 166 10.15 1.99 22.07
CA ASP A 166 10.05 1.18 20.85
C ASP A 166 8.63 1.30 20.25
N VAL A 167 8.56 1.66 18.97
CA VAL A 167 7.31 1.78 18.21
C VAL A 167 7.46 1.11 16.85
N ALA A 168 6.33 0.80 16.21
CA ALA A 168 6.30 0.32 14.85
C ALA A 168 5.14 0.90 14.05
N ALA A 169 5.39 1.24 12.79
CA ALA A 169 4.36 1.63 11.84
C ALA A 169 3.93 0.40 11.02
N LEU A 170 2.61 0.25 10.87
CA LEU A 170 2.01 -0.79 10.03
C LEU A 170 1.29 -0.12 8.86
N GLY A 171 1.45 -0.65 7.65
CA GLY A 171 0.74 -0.10 6.50
C GLY A 171 1.08 -0.71 5.15
N PHE A 172 0.69 0.01 4.10
CA PHE A 172 0.79 -0.42 2.70
C PHE A 172 1.50 0.65 1.85
N PRO A 173 2.81 0.84 2.04
CA PRO A 173 3.56 1.88 1.37
C PRO A 173 3.62 1.62 -0.14
N LEU A 174 3.50 2.67 -0.94
CA LEU A 174 3.61 2.64 -2.41
C LEU A 174 2.70 1.58 -3.05
N SER A 175 1.51 1.36 -2.48
CA SER A 175 0.56 0.34 -2.95
C SER A 175 1.12 -1.09 -2.92
N ARG A 176 2.17 -1.36 -2.13
CA ARG A 176 2.82 -2.67 -1.97
C ARG A 176 2.14 -3.52 -0.90
N PRO A 177 2.51 -4.81 -0.77
CA PRO A 177 2.05 -5.64 0.33
C PRO A 177 2.31 -5.01 1.70
N PHE A 178 1.59 -5.50 2.71
CA PHE A 178 1.71 -5.06 4.10
C PHE A 178 3.17 -4.98 4.55
N THR A 179 3.52 -3.87 5.20
CA THR A 179 4.86 -3.65 5.78
C THR A 179 4.77 -3.36 7.26
N PHE A 180 5.79 -3.85 7.97
CA PHE A 180 6.12 -3.49 9.33
C PHE A 180 7.46 -2.74 9.32
N THR A 181 7.49 -1.53 9.88
CA THR A 181 8.73 -0.78 10.10
C THR A 181 8.85 -0.40 11.56
N LYS A 182 10.00 -0.71 12.16
CA LYS A 182 10.28 -0.42 13.58
C LYS A 182 11.13 0.84 13.70
N GLY A 183 10.88 1.61 14.75
CA GLY A 183 11.73 2.68 15.24
C GLY A 183 11.49 2.93 16.73
N THR A 184 11.71 4.17 17.13
CA THR A 184 11.53 4.69 18.48
C THR A 184 10.82 6.05 18.45
N VAL A 185 10.25 6.45 19.57
CA VAL A 185 9.80 7.83 19.78
C VAL A 185 11.03 8.72 19.89
N SER A 186 11.23 9.62 18.94
CA SER A 186 12.38 10.54 18.91
C SER A 186 12.09 11.84 19.66
N ALA A 187 10.86 12.36 19.55
CA ALA A 187 10.43 13.56 20.26
C ALA A 187 8.89 13.58 20.40
N LEU A 188 8.40 14.41 21.32
CA LEU A 188 6.98 14.65 21.58
C LEU A 188 6.69 16.15 21.44
N ASP A 189 5.40 16.48 21.32
CA ASP A 189 4.91 17.86 21.18
C ASP A 189 5.58 18.62 20.03
N THR A 190 5.93 17.89 18.97
CA THR A 190 6.53 18.50 17.78
C THR A 190 5.43 19.10 16.90
N GLU A 191 5.84 20.03 16.05
CA GLU A 191 4.98 20.63 15.04
C GLU A 191 5.68 20.55 13.67
N GLN A 192 4.89 20.44 12.62
CA GLN A 192 5.38 20.33 11.26
C GLN A 192 4.50 21.13 10.32
N ASP A 193 5.15 21.97 9.51
CA ASP A 193 4.51 22.68 8.41
C ASP A 193 4.30 21.71 7.24
N ILE A 194 3.07 21.66 6.72
CA ILE A 194 2.69 20.85 5.57
C ILE A 194 2.12 21.70 4.42
N GLY A 195 2.60 22.94 4.31
CA GLY A 195 2.30 23.87 3.23
C GLY A 195 1.19 24.85 3.61
N ASP A 196 -0.05 24.40 3.62
CA ASP A 196 -1.21 25.25 3.89
C ASP A 196 -1.65 25.27 5.37
N ARG A 197 -1.05 24.40 6.20
CA ARG A 197 -1.35 24.28 7.63
C ARG A 197 -0.16 23.76 8.43
N VAL A 198 -0.20 24.00 9.73
CA VAL A 198 0.77 23.47 10.70
C VAL A 198 0.10 22.36 11.52
N LEU A 199 0.62 21.14 11.39
CA LEU A 199 0.28 20.04 12.28
C LEU A 199 1.01 20.25 13.61
N ARG A 200 0.28 20.22 14.72
CA ARG A 200 0.81 20.45 16.08
C ARG A 200 0.69 19.20 16.92
N ASN A 201 1.38 19.15 18.07
CA ASN A 201 1.28 18.05 19.04
C ASN A 201 1.43 16.68 18.38
N LEU A 202 2.56 16.51 17.68
CA LEU A 202 2.92 15.29 16.99
C LEU A 202 3.92 14.48 17.82
N ILE A 203 3.92 13.17 17.57
CA ILE A 203 5.01 12.26 17.90
C ILE A 203 5.98 12.30 16.74
N GLN A 204 7.25 12.61 17.00
CA GLN A 204 8.32 12.38 16.04
C GLN A 204 8.91 10.98 16.26
N THR A 205 9.18 10.26 15.18
CA THR A 205 9.80 8.93 15.20
C THR A 205 10.83 8.78 14.10
N ASP A 206 11.81 7.91 14.31
CA ASP A 206 12.80 7.48 13.32
C ASP A 206 12.32 6.25 12.52
N THR A 207 11.08 5.81 12.74
CA THR A 207 10.46 4.72 11.99
C THR A 207 10.42 5.06 10.50
N ALA A 208 10.90 4.14 9.66
CA ALA A 208 10.84 4.30 8.21
C ALA A 208 9.38 4.40 7.71
N ILE A 209 9.00 5.59 7.23
CA ILE A 209 7.65 5.91 6.77
C ILE A 209 7.72 6.42 5.32
N ASN A 210 6.88 5.85 4.45
CA ASN A 210 6.77 6.23 3.05
C ASN A 210 5.30 6.48 2.70
N HIS A 211 5.06 7.14 1.55
CA HIS A 211 3.72 7.28 0.97
C HIS A 211 2.97 5.95 1.00
N GLY A 212 1.70 5.96 1.44
CA GLY A 212 0.89 4.77 1.66
C GLY A 212 0.82 4.29 3.11
N ASN A 213 1.79 4.63 3.97
CA ASN A 213 1.67 4.41 5.42
C ASN A 213 0.74 5.42 6.12
N SER A 214 0.44 6.55 5.48
CA SER A 214 -0.48 7.56 6.00
C SER A 214 -1.81 6.95 6.43
N GLY A 215 -2.24 7.32 7.63
CA GLY A 215 -3.46 6.79 8.25
C GLY A 215 -3.27 5.45 8.99
N GLY A 216 -2.12 4.79 8.84
CA GLY A 216 -1.79 3.56 9.53
C GLY A 216 -1.44 3.77 11.01
N PRO A 217 -1.54 2.72 11.83
CA PRO A 217 -1.24 2.82 13.25
C PRO A 217 0.28 2.83 13.50
N LEU A 218 0.73 3.75 14.36
CA LEU A 218 2.00 3.66 15.07
C LEU A 218 1.74 2.97 16.41
N ILE A 219 2.25 1.75 16.60
CA ILE A 219 1.96 0.90 17.76
C ILE A 219 3.15 0.74 18.70
N THR A 220 2.88 0.50 19.98
CA THR A 220 3.87 0.02 20.96
C THR A 220 3.89 -1.51 21.04
N GLN A 221 4.88 -2.08 21.75
CA GLN A 221 5.07 -3.54 21.88
C GLN A 221 3.91 -4.28 22.56
N ASP A 222 3.03 -3.56 23.25
CA ASP A 222 1.78 -4.07 23.81
C ASP A 222 0.62 -4.11 22.79
N GLY A 223 0.87 -3.73 21.53
CA GLY A 223 -0.12 -3.69 20.45
C GLY A 223 -1.04 -2.47 20.48
N GLN A 224 -0.89 -1.57 21.45
CA GLN A 224 -1.71 -0.35 21.52
C GLN A 224 -1.20 0.73 20.56
N VAL A 225 -2.13 1.52 20.03
CA VAL A 225 -1.83 2.61 19.10
C VAL A 225 -1.35 3.83 19.88
N ALA A 226 -0.11 4.26 19.62
CA ALA A 226 0.47 5.51 20.09
C ALA A 226 0.05 6.70 19.23
N GLY A 227 -0.22 6.49 17.94
CA GLY A 227 -0.70 7.53 17.04
C GLY A 227 -1.04 7.05 15.63
N ILE A 228 -1.50 7.98 14.79
CA ILE A 228 -1.73 7.75 13.36
C ILE A 228 -0.55 8.31 12.58
N VAL A 229 0.07 7.49 11.74
CA VAL A 229 1.17 7.92 10.87
C VAL A 229 0.67 8.94 9.85
N VAL A 230 1.43 10.02 9.66
CA VAL A 230 1.19 11.03 8.62
C VAL A 230 2.42 11.13 7.74
N THR A 231 2.27 10.82 6.45
CA THR A 231 3.33 11.01 5.46
C THR A 231 3.33 12.46 5.01
N ILE A 232 4.48 13.12 5.14
CA ILE A 232 4.65 14.51 4.79
C ILE A 232 5.58 14.57 3.58
N GLU A 233 5.15 15.29 2.55
CA GLU A 233 6.00 15.57 1.38
C GLU A 233 7.02 16.63 1.75
N PHE A 234 8.26 16.20 1.96
CA PHE A 234 9.40 17.09 2.04
C PHE A 234 9.94 17.37 0.62
N ASP A 235 10.38 18.60 0.37
CA ASP A 235 11.16 18.89 -0.83
C ASP A 235 12.53 18.19 -0.76
N GLU A 236 13.24 18.05 -1.89
CA GLU A 236 14.51 17.32 -1.96
C GLU A 236 15.59 17.88 -1.01
N TYR A 237 15.50 19.15 -0.64
CA TYR A 237 16.47 19.85 0.22
C TYR A 237 16.14 19.74 1.71
N THR A 238 14.88 19.41 2.06
CA THR A 238 14.38 19.29 3.44
C THR A 238 14.11 17.86 3.86
N ARG A 239 14.31 16.88 2.96
CA ARG A 239 14.23 15.44 3.28
C ARG A 239 15.32 15.08 4.29
N ALA A 240 14.91 14.88 5.54
CA ALA A 240 15.76 14.28 6.56
C ALA A 240 15.43 12.79 6.69
N GLU A 241 16.43 11.93 6.54
CA GLU A 241 16.28 10.50 6.83
C GLU A 241 16.02 10.30 8.33
N GLY A 242 15.14 9.36 8.68
CA GLY A 242 14.83 9.04 10.07
C GLY A 242 14.03 10.12 10.81
N ILE A 243 13.28 10.97 10.08
CA ILE A 243 12.31 11.89 10.69
C ILE A 243 10.94 11.63 10.07
N ALA A 244 10.02 11.15 10.89
CA ALA A 244 8.63 10.94 10.53
C ALA A 244 7.72 11.33 11.69
N TYR A 245 6.42 11.49 11.40
CA TYR A 245 5.46 12.05 12.34
C TYR A 245 4.21 11.19 12.49
N ALA A 246 3.62 11.23 13.68
CA ALA A 246 2.31 10.65 13.96
C ALA A 246 1.45 11.58 14.82
N VAL A 247 0.15 11.63 14.54
CA VAL A 247 -0.86 12.33 15.34
C VAL A 247 -1.16 11.51 16.59
N THR A 248 -1.12 12.11 17.77
CA THR A 248 -1.17 11.37 19.05
C THR A 248 -2.50 10.66 19.28
N ALA A 249 -2.45 9.46 19.86
CA ALA A 249 -3.63 8.66 20.18
C ALA A 249 -4.70 9.39 21.02
N PRO A 250 -4.36 10.25 22.01
CA PRO A 250 -5.36 11.05 22.73
C PRO A 250 -6.20 11.96 21.80
N ARG A 251 -5.60 12.57 20.78
CA ARG A 251 -6.33 13.41 19.80
C ARG A 251 -7.25 12.58 18.93
N VAL A 252 -6.78 11.40 18.53
CA VAL A 252 -7.57 10.42 17.77
C VAL A 252 -8.77 9.95 18.60
N ALA A 253 -8.56 9.62 19.87
CA ALA A 253 -9.60 9.18 20.77
C ALA A 253 -10.67 10.26 20.96
N ALA A 254 -10.29 11.54 21.08
CA ALA A 254 -11.23 12.66 21.16
C ALA A 254 -12.10 12.75 19.90
N ALA A 255 -11.49 12.70 18.72
CA ALA A 255 -12.20 12.74 17.44
C ALA A 255 -13.14 11.53 17.26
N VAL A 256 -12.65 10.32 17.53
CA VAL A 256 -13.43 9.08 17.46
C VAL A 256 -14.64 9.13 18.40
N ASN A 257 -14.46 9.57 19.65
CA ASN A 257 -15.55 9.65 20.61
C ASN A 257 -16.65 10.64 20.20
N GLU A 258 -16.27 11.72 19.51
CA GLU A 258 -17.22 12.67 18.95
C GLU A 258 -18.00 12.10 17.76
N TRP A 259 -17.37 11.27 16.93
CA TRP A 259 -17.92 10.85 15.64
C TRP A 259 -18.58 9.49 15.64
N LYS A 260 -18.16 8.54 16.47
CA LYS A 260 -18.59 7.13 16.39
C LYS A 260 -20.11 6.93 16.47
N SER A 261 -20.82 7.84 17.15
CA SER A 261 -22.28 7.82 17.27
C SER A 261 -23.03 8.56 16.17
N ARG A 262 -22.33 9.18 15.20
CA ARG A 262 -22.96 9.86 14.06
C ARG A 262 -23.57 8.82 13.13
N SER A 263 -24.84 9.01 12.79
CA SER A 263 -25.59 8.17 11.85
C SER A 263 -25.55 8.67 10.42
N THR A 264 -25.25 9.96 10.21
CA THR A 264 -25.22 10.59 8.88
C THR A 264 -23.77 10.71 8.43
N PRO A 265 -23.36 10.02 7.35
CA PRO A 265 -22.03 10.17 6.79
C PRO A 265 -21.78 11.59 6.24
N VAL A 266 -20.52 11.99 6.19
CA VAL A 266 -20.08 13.14 5.39
C VAL A 266 -20.33 12.82 3.92
N ALA A 267 -20.99 13.73 3.22
CA ALA A 267 -21.32 13.54 1.82
C ALA A 267 -20.05 13.49 0.97
N PHE A 268 -19.99 12.53 0.05
CA PHE A 268 -18.92 12.46 -0.95
C PHE A 268 -18.98 13.63 -1.92
N LYS A 269 -17.82 13.93 -2.53
CA LYS A 269 -17.72 14.92 -3.58
C LYS A 269 -18.51 14.47 -4.80
N ASP A 270 -19.26 15.40 -5.39
CA ASP A 270 -19.91 15.23 -6.69
C ASP A 270 -18.99 15.75 -7.79
N CYS A 271 -18.76 14.95 -8.83
CA CYS A 271 -17.93 15.29 -9.99
C CYS A 271 -18.73 15.95 -11.12
N GLY A 272 -20.03 16.20 -10.93
CA GLY A 272 -20.90 16.88 -11.90
C GLY A 272 -21.43 15.96 -13.01
N ASN A 273 -21.12 14.66 -12.95
CA ASN A 273 -21.59 13.64 -13.87
C ASN A 273 -22.42 12.59 -13.12
N ALA A 274 -23.39 11.96 -13.78
CA ALA A 274 -24.22 10.94 -13.16
C ALA A 274 -23.41 9.67 -12.85
N PRO A 275 -23.30 9.24 -11.59
CA PRO A 275 -22.64 7.99 -11.24
C PRO A 275 -23.49 6.78 -11.64
N ALA A 276 -22.88 5.59 -11.54
CA ALA A 276 -23.57 4.31 -11.64
C ALA A 276 -24.78 4.26 -10.68
N PRO A 277 -25.85 3.51 -11.03
CA PRO A 277 -27.00 3.32 -10.16
C PRO A 277 -26.63 2.77 -8.77
N GLY A 278 -27.42 3.12 -7.76
CA GLY A 278 -27.21 2.65 -6.39
C GLY A 278 -26.01 3.30 -5.71
N SER A 279 -25.20 2.51 -4.98
CA SER A 279 -23.98 3.02 -4.34
C SER A 279 -22.84 3.25 -5.34
N GLY A 280 -22.93 2.67 -6.55
CA GLY A 280 -21.83 2.60 -7.51
C GLY A 280 -20.67 1.69 -7.07
N PHE A 281 -20.72 1.11 -5.87
CA PHE A 281 -19.72 0.14 -5.44
C PHE A 281 -19.96 -1.22 -6.11
N PHE A 282 -18.87 -1.92 -6.43
CA PHE A 282 -18.90 -3.30 -6.92
C PHE A 282 -17.98 -4.18 -6.08
N PRO A 283 -18.39 -5.43 -5.77
CA PRO A 283 -17.51 -6.39 -5.15
C PRO A 283 -16.24 -6.61 -5.99
N PHE A 284 -15.09 -6.47 -5.33
CA PHE A 284 -13.78 -6.65 -5.93
C PHE A 284 -12.97 -7.67 -5.13
N THR A 285 -12.35 -8.63 -5.81
CA THR A 285 -11.52 -9.67 -5.18
C THR A 285 -10.25 -9.91 -5.99
N VAL A 286 -9.16 -10.19 -5.28
CA VAL A 286 -7.89 -10.60 -5.89
C VAL A 286 -7.62 -12.06 -5.49
N SER A 287 -7.87 -12.97 -6.42
CA SER A 287 -7.68 -14.42 -6.24
C SER A 287 -6.31 -14.88 -6.73
N ALA A 288 -5.72 -14.15 -7.68
CA ALA A 288 -4.42 -14.43 -8.27
C ALA A 288 -3.30 -14.58 -7.21
N ASP A 289 -2.45 -15.59 -7.42
CA ASP A 289 -1.30 -15.90 -6.56
C ASP A 289 -0.02 -15.34 -7.18
N HIS A 290 0.08 -14.02 -7.20
CA HIS A 290 1.24 -13.27 -7.67
C HIS A 290 1.54 -12.16 -6.67
N ASP A 291 2.82 -11.87 -6.42
CA ASP A 291 3.25 -10.89 -5.42
C ASP A 291 2.72 -9.47 -5.72
N GLN A 292 2.67 -9.09 -7.01
CA GLN A 292 2.09 -7.84 -7.52
C GLN A 292 0.57 -7.88 -7.74
N ALA A 293 -0.12 -9.00 -7.51
CA ALA A 293 -1.55 -9.12 -7.83
C ALA A 293 -2.43 -8.10 -7.10
N ARG A 294 -2.08 -7.77 -5.86
CA ARG A 294 -2.82 -6.77 -5.07
C ARG A 294 -2.64 -5.36 -5.64
N SER A 295 -1.43 -4.98 -6.00
CA SER A 295 -1.12 -3.67 -6.56
C SER A 295 -1.78 -3.48 -7.93
N VAL A 296 -1.72 -4.51 -8.79
CA VAL A 296 -2.44 -4.54 -10.07
C VAL A 296 -3.95 -4.47 -9.84
N GLY A 297 -4.49 -5.26 -8.90
CA GLY A 297 -5.90 -5.24 -8.54
C GLY A 297 -6.35 -3.89 -8.01
N GLN A 298 -5.51 -3.19 -7.24
CA GLN A 298 -5.82 -1.85 -6.73
C GLN A 298 -5.98 -0.84 -7.86
N SER A 299 -5.10 -0.86 -8.88
CA SER A 299 -5.25 -0.01 -10.06
C SER A 299 -6.57 -0.29 -10.81
N LEU A 300 -6.91 -1.57 -11.00
CA LEU A 300 -8.16 -1.96 -11.67
C LEU A 300 -9.41 -1.57 -10.86
N LEU A 301 -9.36 -1.72 -9.53
CA LEU A 301 -10.40 -1.27 -8.61
C LEU A 301 -10.60 0.25 -8.73
N LEU A 302 -9.53 1.03 -8.69
CA LEU A 302 -9.59 2.50 -8.78
C LEU A 302 -10.09 2.96 -10.16
N HIS A 303 -9.70 2.25 -11.23
CA HIS A 303 -10.20 2.52 -12.58
C HIS A 303 -11.71 2.26 -12.68
N GLY A 304 -12.17 1.08 -12.25
CA GLY A 304 -13.60 0.74 -12.26
C GLY A 304 -14.43 1.63 -11.35
N GLN A 305 -13.92 2.00 -10.16
CA GLN A 305 -14.61 2.94 -9.27
C GLN A 305 -14.64 4.36 -9.87
N GLY A 306 -13.57 4.80 -10.54
CA GLY A 306 -13.58 6.06 -11.27
C GLY A 306 -14.68 6.11 -12.33
N ILE A 307 -14.88 5.02 -13.08
CA ILE A 307 -16.00 4.89 -14.03
C ILE A 307 -17.35 4.95 -13.29
N ASN A 308 -17.54 4.12 -12.27
CA ASN A 308 -18.81 4.03 -11.55
C ASN A 308 -19.17 5.29 -10.75
N ARG A 309 -18.19 6.08 -10.34
CA ARG A 309 -18.40 7.36 -9.64
C ARG A 309 -18.38 8.56 -10.57
N ALA A 310 -18.34 8.30 -11.88
CA ALA A 310 -18.24 9.30 -12.94
C ALA A 310 -17.06 10.30 -12.74
N ALA A 311 -16.02 9.84 -12.04
CA ALA A 311 -14.73 10.48 -11.90
C ALA A 311 -13.83 10.06 -13.06
N TYR A 312 -14.28 10.39 -14.29
CA TYR A 312 -13.65 9.89 -15.52
C TYR A 312 -12.21 10.35 -15.67
N THR A 313 -11.86 11.56 -15.21
CA THR A 313 -10.47 12.02 -15.22
C THR A 313 -9.56 11.11 -14.38
N ALA A 314 -10.01 10.73 -13.18
CA ALA A 314 -9.27 9.80 -12.33
C ALA A 314 -9.12 8.41 -12.99
N ALA A 315 -10.20 7.87 -13.55
CA ALA A 315 -10.16 6.58 -14.24
C ALA A 315 -9.24 6.60 -15.47
N PHE A 316 -9.26 7.68 -16.23
CA PHE A 316 -8.45 7.86 -17.44
C PHE A 316 -6.95 7.98 -17.13
N LYS A 317 -6.58 8.61 -16.01
CA LYS A 317 -5.18 8.71 -15.57
C LYS A 317 -4.53 7.37 -15.20
N LEU A 318 -5.33 6.32 -14.98
CA LEU A 318 -4.83 4.96 -14.75
C LEU A 318 -4.51 4.22 -16.06
N LEU A 319 -4.69 4.84 -17.22
CA LEU A 319 -4.21 4.34 -18.50
C LEU A 319 -2.77 4.83 -18.75
N THR A 320 -1.95 4.07 -19.48
CA THR A 320 -0.62 4.56 -19.87
C THR A 320 -0.73 5.80 -20.77
N PRO A 321 0.27 6.70 -20.80
CA PRO A 321 0.28 7.86 -21.69
C PRO A 321 0.05 7.49 -23.17
N GLU A 322 0.61 6.36 -23.61
CA GLU A 322 0.43 5.85 -24.97
C GLU A 322 -1.02 5.48 -25.24
N LEU A 323 -1.69 4.81 -24.29
CA LEU A 323 -3.09 4.43 -24.43
C LEU A 323 -4.00 5.66 -24.34
N GLN A 324 -3.72 6.60 -23.43
CA GLN A 324 -4.44 7.88 -23.36
C GLN A 324 -4.40 8.62 -24.71
N ALA A 325 -3.24 8.66 -25.37
CA ALA A 325 -3.07 9.30 -26.67
C ALA A 325 -3.96 8.68 -27.77
N THR A 326 -4.36 7.41 -27.66
CA THR A 326 -5.28 6.77 -28.61
C THR A 326 -6.74 7.22 -28.46
N PHE A 327 -7.12 7.67 -27.26
CA PHE A 327 -8.48 8.15 -26.95
C PHE A 327 -8.62 9.67 -26.96
N GLY A 328 -7.50 10.40 -26.95
CA GLY A 328 -7.47 11.85 -26.82
C GLY A 328 -7.53 12.29 -25.37
N ASP A 329 -8.72 12.62 -24.86
CA ASP A 329 -8.91 13.09 -23.49
C ASP A 329 -9.97 12.28 -22.73
N ALA A 330 -10.04 12.48 -21.41
CA ALA A 330 -10.99 11.78 -20.55
C ALA A 330 -12.46 12.04 -20.92
N SER A 331 -12.78 13.21 -21.49
CA SER A 331 -14.14 13.58 -21.92
C SER A 331 -14.57 12.82 -23.17
N THR A 332 -13.64 12.61 -24.10
CA THR A 332 -13.86 11.83 -25.32
C THR A 332 -13.94 10.34 -24.97
N TRP A 333 -12.97 9.84 -24.21
CA TRP A 333 -12.94 8.44 -23.74
C TRP A 333 -14.21 8.04 -22.97
N SER A 334 -14.69 8.89 -22.06
CA SER A 334 -15.87 8.56 -21.24
C SER A 334 -17.17 8.50 -22.02
N LYS A 335 -17.29 9.19 -23.16
CA LYS A 335 -18.48 9.07 -24.04
C LYS A 335 -18.58 7.68 -24.65
N ASP A 336 -17.44 7.06 -24.96
CA ASP A 336 -17.40 5.71 -25.54
C ASP A 336 -17.73 4.61 -24.53
N LEU A 337 -17.69 4.92 -23.22
CA LEU A 337 -18.18 4.02 -22.18
C LEU A 337 -19.71 3.87 -22.20
N GLY A 338 -20.43 4.83 -22.80
CA GLY A 338 -21.89 4.87 -22.82
C GLY A 338 -22.48 4.75 -21.41
N SER A 339 -23.44 3.84 -21.24
CA SER A 339 -24.06 3.51 -19.96
C SER A 339 -23.45 2.29 -19.25
N SER A 340 -22.21 1.92 -19.59
CA SER A 340 -21.56 0.73 -19.03
C SER A 340 -20.96 0.98 -17.65
N TYR A 341 -21.38 0.18 -16.66
CA TYR A 341 -20.91 0.25 -15.28
C TYR A 341 -20.47 -1.12 -14.79
N TRP A 342 -19.47 -1.14 -13.92
CA TRP A 342 -18.94 -2.37 -13.34
C TRP A 342 -19.82 -2.83 -12.18
N THR A 343 -20.19 -4.10 -12.13
CA THR A 343 -21.01 -4.66 -11.04
C THR A 343 -20.28 -5.72 -10.22
N LYS A 344 -19.22 -6.32 -10.77
CA LYS A 344 -18.36 -7.28 -10.08
C LYS A 344 -17.03 -7.40 -10.82
N ALA A 345 -15.91 -7.48 -10.11
CA ALA A 345 -14.64 -7.85 -10.74
C ALA A 345 -13.78 -8.75 -9.85
N GLU A 346 -13.05 -9.66 -10.48
CA GLU A 346 -12.12 -10.59 -9.83
C GLU A 346 -10.85 -10.72 -10.67
N VAL A 347 -9.70 -10.38 -10.09
CA VAL A 347 -8.39 -10.67 -10.68
C VAL A 347 -8.06 -12.14 -10.42
N ILE A 348 -8.14 -12.96 -11.46
CA ILE A 348 -8.03 -14.42 -11.36
C ILE A 348 -6.62 -14.93 -11.60
N ASP A 349 -5.84 -14.25 -12.43
CA ASP A 349 -4.46 -14.61 -12.70
C ASP A 349 -3.64 -13.36 -13.02
N VAL A 350 -2.37 -13.39 -12.64
CA VAL A 350 -1.39 -12.36 -13.01
C VAL A 350 -0.14 -13.06 -13.49
N THR A 351 0.25 -12.79 -14.72
CA THR A 351 1.37 -13.44 -15.40
C THR A 351 2.42 -12.44 -15.84
N GLY A 352 3.68 -12.87 -15.74
CA GLY A 352 4.87 -12.08 -16.02
C GLY A 352 5.93 -12.36 -14.96
N THR A 353 7.10 -11.76 -15.09
CA THR A 353 8.12 -11.82 -14.04
C THR A 353 7.92 -10.64 -13.08
N PRO A 354 7.95 -10.83 -11.75
CA PRO A 354 7.73 -9.75 -10.79
C PRO A 354 8.65 -8.53 -10.92
N SER A 355 9.83 -8.71 -11.53
CA SER A 355 10.79 -7.64 -11.82
C SER A 355 10.63 -7.01 -13.20
N ALA A 356 9.64 -7.44 -13.99
CA ALA A 356 9.35 -6.82 -15.27
C ALA A 356 8.46 -5.60 -15.06
N ASP A 357 8.67 -4.61 -15.92
CA ASP A 357 7.82 -3.43 -15.98
C ASP A 357 6.46 -3.74 -16.63
N ASP A 358 6.25 -4.96 -17.16
CA ASP A 358 5.03 -5.38 -17.83
C ASP A 358 4.46 -6.67 -17.23
N LEU A 359 3.16 -6.67 -16.93
CA LEU A 359 2.39 -7.84 -16.49
C LEU A 359 1.11 -7.98 -17.31
N ASN A 360 0.52 -9.17 -17.30
CA ASN A 360 -0.86 -9.37 -17.73
C ASN A 360 -1.73 -9.79 -16.55
N ALA A 361 -2.93 -9.24 -16.47
CA ALA A 361 -3.94 -9.59 -15.49
C ALA A 361 -5.18 -10.13 -16.19
N ASP A 362 -5.53 -11.38 -15.91
CA ASP A 362 -6.79 -11.96 -16.35
C ASP A 362 -7.86 -11.64 -15.31
N VAL A 363 -8.97 -11.08 -15.77
CA VAL A 363 -10.02 -10.52 -14.92
C VAL A 363 -11.38 -11.05 -15.37
N ASN A 364 -12.11 -11.64 -14.43
CA ASN A 364 -13.55 -11.83 -14.59
C ASN A 364 -14.22 -10.51 -14.25
N LEU A 365 -14.86 -9.86 -15.22
CA LEU A 365 -15.58 -8.60 -15.04
C LEU A 365 -17.05 -8.82 -15.38
N GLN A 366 -17.94 -8.26 -14.59
CA GLN A 366 -19.36 -8.15 -14.93
C GLN A 366 -19.72 -6.67 -15.09
N THR A 367 -20.44 -6.35 -16.15
CA THR A 367 -20.97 -5.00 -16.40
C THR A 367 -22.47 -5.02 -16.60
N ILE A 368 -23.10 -3.88 -16.34
CA ILE A 368 -24.46 -3.56 -16.77
C ILE A 368 -24.42 -2.36 -17.70
N GLN A 369 -25.33 -2.36 -18.68
CA GLN A 369 -25.44 -1.28 -19.66
C GLN A 369 -26.85 -1.26 -20.28
N ASN A 370 -27.20 -0.15 -20.93
CA ASN A 370 -28.36 -0.13 -21.82
C ASN A 370 -28.10 -1.00 -23.07
N ALA A 371 -29.15 -1.60 -23.62
CA ALA A 371 -29.04 -2.48 -24.79
C ALA A 371 -28.42 -1.79 -26.03
N ALA A 372 -28.56 -0.47 -26.15
CA ALA A 372 -27.97 0.32 -27.23
C ALA A 372 -26.43 0.41 -27.13
N ASP A 373 -25.88 0.33 -25.92
CA ASP A 373 -24.44 0.40 -25.65
C ASP A 373 -23.83 -1.01 -25.51
N ALA A 374 -24.61 -2.05 -25.81
CA ALA A 374 -24.15 -3.43 -25.72
C ALA A 374 -22.99 -3.69 -26.68
N TYR A 375 -22.03 -4.51 -26.23
CA TYR A 375 -20.87 -4.91 -27.02
C TYR A 375 -21.28 -5.36 -28.43
N ARG A 376 -20.71 -4.72 -29.46
CA ARG A 376 -20.98 -5.00 -30.89
C ARG A 376 -22.46 -5.09 -31.26
N GLY A 377 -23.33 -4.34 -30.57
CA GLY A 377 -24.77 -4.33 -30.84
C GLY A 377 -25.50 -5.64 -30.47
N THR A 378 -24.93 -6.45 -29.57
CA THR A 378 -25.53 -7.71 -29.10
C THR A 378 -26.84 -7.54 -28.34
N GLY A 379 -27.15 -6.32 -27.89
CA GLY A 379 -28.34 -6.02 -27.07
C GLY A 379 -28.25 -6.51 -25.61
N GLN A 380 -27.12 -7.08 -25.18
CA GLN A 380 -26.89 -7.51 -23.81
C GLN A 380 -26.98 -6.32 -22.85
N THR A 381 -27.85 -6.38 -21.84
CA THR A 381 -27.94 -5.37 -20.76
C THR A 381 -27.09 -5.73 -19.55
N CYS A 382 -26.62 -6.98 -19.48
CA CYS A 382 -25.60 -7.44 -18.55
C CYS A 382 -24.63 -8.34 -19.29
N SER A 383 -23.33 -8.15 -19.06
CA SER A 383 -22.27 -8.89 -19.73
C SER A 383 -21.26 -9.44 -18.72
N ASN A 384 -21.00 -10.74 -18.81
CA ASN A 384 -19.88 -11.42 -18.17
C ASN A 384 -18.70 -11.46 -19.14
N TRP A 385 -17.62 -10.80 -18.75
CA TRP A 385 -16.38 -10.68 -19.48
C TRP A 385 -15.29 -11.51 -18.83
N LYS A 386 -14.41 -12.05 -19.67
CA LYS A 386 -13.10 -12.53 -19.25
C LYS A 386 -12.05 -11.77 -20.06
N ILE A 387 -11.50 -10.73 -19.45
CA ILE A 387 -10.63 -9.75 -20.10
C ILE A 387 -9.21 -9.97 -19.65
N ARG A 388 -8.26 -9.90 -20.58
CA ARG A 388 -6.84 -9.75 -20.23
C ARG A 388 -6.46 -8.28 -20.31
N TYR A 389 -6.07 -7.71 -19.18
CA TYR A 389 -5.46 -6.38 -19.10
C TYR A 389 -3.95 -6.53 -19.23
N SER A 390 -3.33 -5.75 -20.12
CA SER A 390 -1.89 -5.53 -20.12
C SER A 390 -1.59 -4.36 -19.20
N MET A 391 -0.66 -4.55 -18.28
CA MET A 391 -0.32 -3.61 -17.22
C MET A 391 1.14 -3.19 -17.35
N HIS A 392 1.43 -1.92 -17.15
CA HIS A 392 2.79 -1.36 -17.18
C HIS A 392 3.11 -0.63 -15.87
N TRP A 393 4.32 -0.79 -15.34
CA TRP A 393 4.77 -0.12 -14.12
C TRP A 393 5.40 1.24 -14.42
N ASP A 394 4.86 2.32 -13.86
CA ASP A 394 5.37 3.69 -14.10
C ASP A 394 6.42 4.17 -13.07
N GLY A 395 6.88 3.27 -12.20
CA GLY A 395 7.72 3.60 -11.05
C GLY A 395 6.96 3.73 -9.73
N THR A 396 5.64 3.95 -9.78
CA THR A 396 4.79 4.21 -8.61
C THR A 396 3.51 3.37 -8.59
N HIS A 397 2.89 3.15 -9.75
CA HIS A 397 1.63 2.44 -9.92
C HIS A 397 1.64 1.55 -11.16
N TRP A 398 0.78 0.54 -11.15
CA TRP A 398 0.46 -0.23 -12.36
C TRP A 398 -0.57 0.55 -13.18
N LEU A 399 -0.23 0.90 -14.42
CA LEU A 399 -1.11 1.54 -15.39
C LEU A 399 -1.64 0.51 -16.40
N ILE A 400 -2.84 0.73 -16.90
CA ILE A 400 -3.46 -0.10 -17.93
C ILE A 400 -2.86 0.31 -19.28
N ALA A 401 -2.10 -0.60 -19.88
CA ALA A 401 -1.48 -0.42 -21.19
C ALA A 401 -2.37 -0.90 -22.35
N GLY A 402 -3.34 -1.77 -22.06
CA GLY A 402 -4.29 -2.24 -23.06
C GLY A 402 -5.20 -3.35 -22.54
N THR A 403 -6.15 -3.76 -23.39
CA THR A 403 -7.03 -4.89 -23.12
C THR A 403 -7.12 -5.81 -24.33
N SER A 404 -7.32 -7.10 -24.08
CA SER A 404 -7.60 -8.10 -25.11
C SER A 404 -8.63 -9.12 -24.62
N LEU A 405 -9.25 -9.82 -25.58
CA LEU A 405 -10.26 -10.86 -25.33
C LEU A 405 -9.75 -12.24 -25.77
N PRO A 406 -8.66 -12.77 -25.19
CA PRO A 406 -8.13 -14.07 -25.59
C PRO A 406 -9.07 -15.23 -25.22
N PHE A 407 -10.09 -14.96 -24.41
CA PHE A 407 -11.11 -15.91 -23.96
C PHE A 407 -12.43 -15.82 -24.73
N GLY A 408 -12.49 -14.98 -25.77
CA GLY A 408 -13.69 -14.76 -26.59
C GLY A 408 -14.52 -13.55 -26.17
N ASP A 409 -15.61 -13.34 -26.91
CA ASP A 409 -16.55 -12.24 -26.71
C ASP A 409 -17.35 -12.43 -25.39
N PRO A 410 -17.84 -11.35 -24.76
CA PRO A 410 -18.62 -11.43 -23.52
C PRO A 410 -19.92 -12.21 -23.71
N THR A 411 -20.32 -12.89 -22.64
CA THR A 411 -21.59 -13.63 -22.57
C THR A 411 -22.61 -12.87 -21.74
N ALA A 412 -23.90 -13.10 -21.95
CA ALA A 412 -24.92 -12.53 -21.07
C ALA A 412 -24.76 -13.07 -19.64
N CYS A 413 -25.05 -12.23 -18.66
CA CYS A 413 -25.48 -12.69 -17.34
C CYS A 413 -26.93 -13.20 -17.44
#